data_AF-A0ABD2IZ21-F1
#
_entry.id   AF-A0ABD2IZ21-F1
#
_cell.length_a   1.000
_cell.length_b   1.000
_cell.length_c   1.000
_cell.angle_alpha   90.00
_cell.angle_beta   90.00
_cell.angle_gamma   90.00
#
_symmetry.space_group_name_H-M   'P 1'
#
loop_
_entity.id
_entity.type
_entity.pdbx_description
1 polymer ?
#
loop_
_entity_poly.entity_id
_entity_poly.type
_entity_poly.pdbx_seq_one_letter_code
_entity_poly.pdbx_strand_id
1 'polypeptide(L)'
;MGGRKYYSCRRCKTYLTNRRELISHTFRGATGQAYLFRNVVNIVMAKVESRFMITGQHMVRDVFCKICNGKLGWMYEFAHEPQQQYKEGRIILERELLTEHEETDPGLAERNRPLTRTSSSSSVSSSGISSVTIT
;
A
#
# COMPACT_ATOMS: atom_id res chain seq x y z
N MET A 1 -11.40 -6.03 11.07
CA MET A 1 -11.08 -6.10 9.63
C MET A 1 -9.95 -5.13 9.35
N GLY A 2 -8.71 -5.60 9.38
CA GLY A 2 -7.52 -4.74 9.30
C GLY A 2 -6.56 -5.30 8.27
N GLY A 3 -6.88 -5.09 7.00
CA GLY A 3 -6.01 -5.52 5.91
C GLY A 3 -4.75 -4.65 5.78
N ARG A 4 -3.69 -5.21 5.18
CA ARG A 4 -2.49 -4.43 4.84
C ARG A 4 -2.77 -3.62 3.58
N LYS A 5 -2.75 -2.29 3.69
CA LYS A 5 -2.94 -1.38 2.55
C LYS A 5 -1.64 -1.05 1.86
N TYR A 6 -1.61 -1.12 0.54
CA TYR A 6 -0.44 -0.72 -0.26
C TYR A 6 -0.80 0.04 -1.54
N TYR A 7 0.19 0.74 -2.09
CA TYR A 7 0.07 1.58 -3.26
C TYR A 7 0.98 1.07 -4.39
N SER A 8 0.43 1.04 -5.60
CA SER A 8 1.12 0.62 -6.81
C SER A 8 0.99 1.68 -7.91
N CYS A 9 1.90 1.66 -8.88
CA CYS A 9 1.80 2.54 -10.04
C CYS A 9 0.53 2.22 -10.83
N ARG A 10 -0.32 3.22 -11.12
CA ARG A 10 -1.58 2.99 -11.82
C ARG A 10 -1.40 2.37 -13.21
N ARG A 11 -0.32 2.74 -13.92
CA ARG A 11 -0.09 2.31 -15.30
C ARG A 11 0.48 0.88 -15.41
N CYS A 12 1.55 0.57 -14.69
CA CYS A 12 2.24 -0.72 -14.82
C CYS A 12 2.12 -1.63 -13.61
N LYS A 13 1.36 -1.22 -12.59
CA LYS A 13 1.06 -1.99 -11.36
C LYS A 13 2.25 -2.36 -10.49
N THR A 14 3.45 -1.84 -10.77
CA THR A 14 4.62 -2.07 -9.90
C THR A 14 4.34 -1.51 -8.51
N TYR A 15 4.75 -2.25 -7.48
CA TYR A 15 4.65 -1.82 -6.09
C TYR A 15 5.47 -0.55 -5.85
N LEU A 16 4.92 0.40 -5.10
CA LEU A 16 5.61 1.67 -4.79
C LEU A 16 5.81 1.87 -3.30
N THR A 17 4.79 1.67 -2.48
CA THR A 17 4.87 1.90 -1.03
C THR A 17 3.68 1.28 -0.30
N ASN A 18 3.65 1.37 1.03
CA ASN A 18 2.55 0.88 1.85
C ASN A 18 1.99 1.95 2.80
N ARG A 19 0.88 1.63 3.45
CA ARG A 19 0.17 2.52 4.36
C ARG A 19 1.00 3.00 5.56
N ARG A 20 1.96 2.21 6.05
CA ARG A 20 2.81 2.60 7.19
C ARG A 20 3.77 3.73 6.84
N GLU A 21 4.13 3.83 5.56
CA GLU A 21 4.98 4.91 5.06
C GLU A 21 4.22 6.22 4.83
N LEU A 22 2.89 6.21 4.86
CA LEU A 22 2.11 7.42 4.65
C LEU A 22 2.20 8.36 5.85
N ILE A 23 2.59 9.61 5.59
CA ILE A 23 2.65 10.69 6.57
C ILE A 23 1.39 11.55 6.53
N SER A 24 0.93 11.95 5.33
CA SER A 24 -0.22 12.85 5.21
C SER A 24 -0.99 12.71 3.88
N HIS A 25 -2.30 12.94 3.96
CA HIS A 25 -3.26 12.95 2.84
C HIS A 25 -3.63 14.35 2.35
N THR A 26 -3.13 15.39 3.00
CA THR A 26 -3.60 16.78 2.84
C THR A 26 -2.88 17.57 1.74
N PHE A 27 -2.01 16.90 0.98
CA PHE A 27 -1.22 17.53 -0.07
C PHE A 27 -1.97 17.57 -1.40
N ARG A 28 -1.51 18.46 -2.29
CA ARG A 28 -2.04 18.61 -3.64
C ARG A 28 -0.91 18.68 -4.65
N GLY A 29 -1.13 18.09 -5.82
CA GLY A 29 -0.23 18.10 -6.97
C GLY A 29 -0.95 18.60 -8.23
N ALA A 30 -0.35 18.36 -9.40
CA ALA A 30 -0.88 18.85 -10.66
C ALA A 30 -2.23 18.21 -11.05
N THR A 31 -2.44 16.96 -10.63
CA THR A 31 -3.65 16.16 -10.91
C THR A 31 -4.66 16.17 -9.75
N GLY A 32 -4.48 17.05 -8.76
CA GLY A 32 -5.39 17.18 -7.62
C GLY A 32 -4.78 16.65 -6.33
N GLN A 33 -5.39 15.65 -5.69
CA GLN A 33 -4.94 15.17 -4.38
C GLN A 33 -3.61 14.41 -4.48
N ALA A 34 -2.72 14.64 -3.52
CA ALA A 34 -1.45 13.97 -3.42
C ALA A 34 -1.12 13.59 -1.96
N TYR A 35 -0.23 12.61 -1.81
CA TYR A 35 0.07 11.96 -0.54
C TYR A 35 1.55 12.07 -0.23
N LEU A 36 1.87 12.45 1.01
CA LEU A 36 3.24 12.53 1.51
C LEU A 36 3.64 11.20 2.14
N PHE A 37 4.70 10.60 1.63
CA PHE A 37 5.26 9.35 2.11
C PHE A 37 6.67 9.54 2.65
N ARG A 38 7.02 8.71 3.64
CA ARG A 38 8.36 8.59 4.18
C ARG A 38 9.28 7.87 3.20
N ASN A 39 8.87 6.71 2.69
CA ASN A 39 9.64 5.91 1.74
C ASN A 39 8.81 5.43 0.56
N VAL A 40 9.43 5.39 -0.63
CA VAL A 40 8.85 4.88 -1.88
C VAL A 40 9.94 4.12 -2.65
N VAL A 41 9.63 2.94 -3.16
CA VAL A 41 10.54 2.09 -3.95
C VAL A 41 10.12 2.05 -5.42
N ASN A 42 10.96 1.43 -6.26
CA ASN A 42 10.72 1.30 -7.71
C ASN A 42 10.51 2.64 -8.41
N ILE A 43 11.29 3.64 -8.00
CA ILE A 43 11.29 4.98 -8.57
C ILE A 43 12.67 5.39 -9.09
N VAL A 44 12.67 6.39 -9.96
CA VAL A 44 13.85 7.12 -10.45
C VAL A 44 13.61 8.61 -10.20
N MET A 45 14.64 9.32 -9.76
CA MET A 45 14.56 10.75 -9.49
C MET A 45 15.26 11.55 -10.58
N ALA A 46 14.67 12.68 -10.96
CA ALA A 46 15.30 13.64 -11.86
C ALA A 46 16.36 14.50 -11.17
N LYS A 47 16.91 15.45 -11.94
CA LYS A 47 17.79 16.50 -11.42
C LYS A 47 17.02 17.38 -10.44
N VAL A 48 17.76 18.03 -9.54
CA VAL A 48 17.17 19.01 -8.60
C VAL A 48 16.73 20.24 -9.38
N GLU A 49 15.54 20.73 -9.04
CA GLU A 49 14.98 21.96 -9.57
C GLU A 49 14.44 22.83 -8.42
N SER A 50 14.57 24.15 -8.55
CA SER A 50 13.95 25.10 -7.62
C SER A 50 12.50 25.34 -8.03
N ARG A 51 11.56 25.22 -7.09
CA ARG A 51 10.13 25.42 -7.33
C ARG A 51 9.52 26.28 -6.22
N PHE A 52 8.80 27.34 -6.60
CA PHE A 52 7.98 28.12 -5.68
C PHE A 52 6.64 27.43 -5.48
N MET A 53 6.27 27.25 -4.21
CA MET A 53 4.98 26.70 -3.78
C MET A 53 4.33 27.68 -2.82
N ILE A 54 3.06 27.45 -2.45
CA ILE A 54 2.33 28.30 -1.50
C ILE A 54 3.09 28.46 -0.18
N THR A 55 3.82 27.42 0.25
CA THR A 55 4.59 27.41 1.50
C THR A 55 6.04 27.91 1.34
N GLY A 56 6.38 28.58 0.24
CA GLY A 56 7.72 29.13 -0.01
C GLY A 56 8.54 28.36 -1.05
N GLN A 57 9.84 28.69 -1.13
CA GLN A 57 10.78 28.10 -2.09
C GLN A 57 11.29 26.73 -1.63
N HIS A 58 11.28 25.76 -2.54
CA HIS A 58 11.76 24.40 -2.28
C HIS A 58 12.69 23.95 -3.42
N MET A 59 13.69 23.14 -3.08
CA MET A 59 14.41 22.34 -4.06
C MET A 59 13.77 20.96 -4.12
N VAL A 60 13.39 20.52 -5.31
CA VAL A 60 12.65 19.27 -5.52
C VAL A 60 13.25 18.45 -6.64
N ARG A 61 12.97 17.14 -6.62
CA ARG A 61 13.26 16.24 -7.74
C ARG A 61 11.96 15.59 -8.20
N ASP A 62 11.64 15.68 -9.48
CA ASP A 62 10.53 14.91 -10.03
C ASP A 62 10.81 13.39 -9.88
N VAL A 63 9.76 12.64 -9.55
CA VAL A 63 9.82 11.19 -9.28
C VAL A 63 9.06 10.44 -10.35
N PHE A 64 9.71 9.45 -10.95
CA PHE A 64 9.18 8.63 -12.03
C PHE A 64 9.15 7.16 -11.63
N CYS A 65 8.16 6.43 -12.13
CA CYS A 65 8.11 4.98 -12.01
C CYS A 65 9.29 4.33 -12.74
N LYS A 66 10.07 3.48 -12.07
CA LYS A 66 11.24 2.80 -12.64
C LYS A 66 10.89 1.86 -13.81
N ILE A 67 9.66 1.33 -13.84
CA ILE A 67 9.26 0.31 -14.80
C ILE A 67 8.68 0.90 -16.09
N CYS A 68 7.86 1.94 -15.98
CA CYS A 68 7.20 2.53 -17.15
C CYS A 68 7.66 3.96 -17.47
N ASN A 69 8.49 4.58 -16.62
CA ASN A 69 8.98 5.95 -16.75
C ASN A 69 7.87 7.00 -16.64
N GLY A 70 6.73 6.65 -16.05
CA GLY A 70 5.62 7.58 -15.84
C GLY A 70 5.91 8.47 -14.65
N LYS A 71 5.68 9.78 -14.77
CA LYS A 71 5.76 10.70 -13.63
C LYS A 71 4.75 10.25 -12.57
N LEU A 72 5.16 10.28 -11.30
CA LEU A 72 4.32 9.91 -10.16
C LEU A 72 4.16 11.06 -9.15
N GLY A 73 5.13 11.96 -9.09
CA GLY A 73 5.14 13.10 -8.17
C GLY A 73 6.53 13.71 -8.04
N TRP A 74 6.94 14.07 -6.82
CA TRP A 74 8.24 14.68 -6.55
C TRP A 74 8.75 14.39 -5.14
N MET A 75 10.04 14.57 -4.89
CA MET A 75 10.69 14.50 -3.59
C MET A 75 11.21 15.88 -3.20
N TYR A 76 11.11 16.25 -1.92
CA TYR A 76 11.68 17.49 -1.38
C TYR A 76 13.13 17.29 -0.96
N GLU A 77 14.07 17.87 -1.70
CA GLU A 77 15.49 17.83 -1.35
C GLU A 77 15.78 18.78 -0.19
N PHE A 78 15.26 20.01 -0.29
CA PHE A 78 15.51 21.08 0.66
C PHE A 78 14.33 22.05 0.71
N ALA A 79 14.02 22.58 1.89
CA ALA A 79 13.03 23.62 2.10
C ALA A 79 13.70 24.85 2.76
N HIS A 80 13.50 26.02 2.15
CA HIS A 80 14.12 27.25 2.67
C HIS A 80 13.49 27.70 3.99
N GLU A 81 12.17 27.49 4.14
CA GLU A 81 11.43 27.87 5.34
C GLU A 81 11.58 26.80 6.44
N PRO A 82 12.04 27.14 7.66
CA PRO A 82 12.26 26.17 8.74
C PRO A 82 11.01 25.34 9.08
N GLN A 83 9.82 25.94 9.02
CA GLN A 83 8.55 25.27 9.26
C GLN A 83 8.21 24.19 8.22
N GLN A 84 8.92 24.15 7.09
CA GLN A 84 8.70 23.22 5.99
C GLN A 84 9.75 22.09 5.94
N GLN A 85 10.80 22.14 6.77
CA GLN A 85 11.89 21.15 6.77
C GLN A 85 11.43 19.72 7.07
N TYR A 86 10.28 19.53 7.73
CA TYR A 86 9.70 18.20 7.94
C TYR A 86 9.40 17.44 6.63
N LYS A 87 9.31 18.16 5.50
CA LYS A 87 9.11 17.60 4.16
C LYS A 87 10.39 17.07 3.54
N GLU A 88 11.57 17.49 4.01
CA GLU A 88 12.84 17.09 3.40
C GLU A 88 13.03 15.58 3.44
N GLY A 89 13.50 15.04 2.31
CA GLY A 89 13.60 13.60 2.06
C GLY A 89 12.26 12.87 1.92
N ARG A 90 11.12 13.56 1.96
CA ARG A 90 9.78 12.95 1.80
C ARG A 90 9.32 13.05 0.35
N ILE A 91 8.52 12.06 -0.04
CA ILE A 91 8.05 11.91 -1.41
C ILE A 91 6.57 12.19 -1.49
N ILE A 92 6.18 13.09 -2.37
CA ILE A 92 4.81 13.27 -2.81
C ILE A 92 4.53 12.32 -3.98
N LEU A 93 3.46 11.56 -3.88
CA LEU A 93 2.87 10.83 -5.00
C LEU A 93 1.44 11.30 -5.23
N GLU A 94 1.08 11.55 -6.48
CA GLU A 94 -0.25 12.02 -6.83
C GLU A 94 -1.26 10.87 -6.89
N ARG A 95 -2.40 11.03 -6.22
CA ARG A 95 -3.40 9.96 -6.02
C ARG A 95 -3.90 9.39 -7.34
N GLU A 96 -4.11 10.25 -8.34
CA GLU A 96 -4.61 9.85 -9.66
C GLU A 96 -3.63 8.92 -10.40
N LEU A 97 -2.36 8.88 -10.00
CA LEU A 97 -1.30 8.09 -10.62
C LEU A 97 -1.01 6.79 -9.85
N LEU A 98 -1.77 6.53 -8.78
CA LEU A 98 -1.65 5.35 -7.92
C LEU A 98 -2.88 4.43 -8.02
N THR A 99 -2.70 3.17 -7.65
CA THR A 99 -3.77 2.24 -7.31
C THR A 99 -3.55 1.76 -5.87
N GLU A 100 -4.54 2.00 -5.00
CA GLU A 100 -4.57 1.50 -3.62
C GLU A 100 -5.18 0.10 -3.59
N HIS A 101 -4.59 -0.78 -2.80
CA HIS A 101 -5.02 -2.17 -2.60
C HIS A 101 -5.22 -2.44 -1.12
N GLU A 102 -6.18 -3.30 -0.78
CA GLU A 102 -6.39 -3.81 0.57
C GLU A 102 -6.17 -5.32 0.60
N GLU A 103 -5.16 -5.79 1.34
CA GLU A 103 -4.98 -7.22 1.59
C GLU A 103 -5.82 -7.64 2.78
N THR A 104 -6.98 -8.26 2.55
CA THR A 104 -7.70 -8.99 3.59
C THR A 104 -7.01 -10.33 3.82
N ASP A 105 -6.45 -10.56 5.01
CA ASP A 105 -5.97 -11.88 5.41
C ASP A 105 -7.19 -12.80 5.66
N PRO A 106 -7.46 -13.81 4.82
CA PRO A 106 -8.58 -14.72 5.04
C PRO A 106 -8.41 -15.55 6.32
N GLY A 107 -7.17 -15.82 6.77
CA GLY A 107 -6.88 -16.66 7.93
C GLY A 107 -7.20 -16.01 9.28
N LEU A 108 -7.26 -14.68 9.34
CA LEU A 108 -7.72 -13.95 10.54
C LEU A 108 -9.25 -13.95 10.70
N ALA A 109 -10.00 -14.19 9.62
CA ALA A 109 -11.46 -14.28 9.68
C ALA A 109 -11.92 -15.62 10.28
N GLU A 110 -11.22 -16.72 9.99
CA GLU A 110 -11.57 -18.05 10.53
C GLU A 110 -11.27 -18.21 12.02
N ARG A 111 -10.23 -17.54 12.55
CA ARG A 111 -9.88 -17.63 13.98
C ARG A 111 -10.91 -16.96 14.92
N ASN A 112 -11.74 -16.07 14.39
CA ASN A 112 -12.82 -15.40 15.13
C ASN A 112 -14.19 -16.04 14.92
N ARG A 113 -14.27 -17.22 14.28
CA ARG A 113 -15.53 -17.95 14.20
C ARG A 113 -15.86 -18.51 15.58
N PRO A 114 -17.06 -18.26 16.15
CA PRO A 114 -17.47 -18.94 17.37
C PRO A 114 -17.40 -20.44 17.13
N LEU A 115 -16.74 -21.17 18.03
CA LEU A 115 -16.83 -22.63 18.07
C LEU A 115 -18.31 -22.99 18.23
N THR A 116 -18.99 -23.33 17.14
CA THR A 116 -20.29 -23.98 17.24
C THR A 116 -20.03 -25.34 17.88
N ARG A 117 -20.39 -25.43 19.16
CA ARG A 117 -20.30 -26.64 19.98
C ARG A 117 -21.03 -27.75 19.25
N THR A 118 -20.31 -28.67 18.62
CA THR A 118 -20.88 -29.91 18.11
C THR A 118 -21.22 -30.79 19.32
N SER A 119 -22.48 -30.70 19.78
CA SER A 119 -23.05 -31.76 20.60
C SER A 119 -23.24 -32.99 19.70
N SER A 120 -22.40 -33.97 19.94
CA SER A 120 -22.56 -35.36 19.54
C SER A 120 -23.94 -35.89 19.92
N SER A 121 -24.70 -36.39 18.95
CA SER A 121 -25.73 -37.39 19.19
C SER A 121 -25.44 -38.61 18.33
N SER A 122 -24.97 -39.64 19.01
CA SER A 122 -24.83 -41.01 18.55
C SER A 122 -26.18 -41.55 18.07
N SER A 123 -26.22 -42.21 16.92
CA SER A 123 -27.22 -43.24 16.64
C SER A 123 -26.51 -44.47 16.08
N VAL A 124 -26.65 -45.54 16.85
CA VAL A 124 -26.21 -46.90 16.57
C VAL A 124 -27.16 -47.50 15.54
N SER A 125 -26.61 -48.14 14.50
CA SER A 125 -27.29 -49.25 13.84
C SER A 125 -26.29 -50.20 13.19
N SER A 126 -26.29 -51.43 13.69
CA SER A 126 -25.53 -52.59 13.28
C SER A 126 -26.02 -53.17 11.94
N SER A 127 -25.13 -53.75 11.14
CA SER A 127 -25.20 -55.10 10.53
C SER A 127 -24.43 -55.17 9.21
N GLY A 128 -23.64 -56.23 9.02
CA GLY A 128 -23.18 -56.66 7.69
C GLY A 128 -21.75 -57.18 7.63
N ILE A 129 -21.56 -58.45 8.00
CA ILE A 129 -20.32 -59.21 7.84
C ILE A 129 -20.22 -59.65 6.37
N SER A 130 -19.05 -59.53 5.72
CA SER A 130 -18.41 -60.63 4.96
C SER A 130 -17.11 -60.22 4.25
N SER A 131 -16.04 -60.87 4.70
CA SER A 131 -15.01 -61.55 3.91
C SER A 131 -14.00 -60.78 3.05
N VAL A 132 -12.77 -60.85 3.54
CA VAL A 132 -11.45 -60.70 2.91
C VAL A 132 -11.31 -61.55 1.65
N THR A 133 -10.61 -61.05 0.61
CA THR A 133 -9.60 -61.82 -0.15
C THR A 133 -8.58 -60.87 -0.78
N ILE A 134 -7.31 -61.17 -0.53
CA ILE A 134 -6.10 -60.59 -1.10
C ILE A 134 -5.82 -61.29 -2.44
N THR A 135 -5.43 -60.52 -3.46
CA THR A 135 -4.46 -60.96 -4.47
C THR A 135 -3.68 -59.76 -4.97
#